data_AF-A0A7S6UEP4-F1
#
_entry.id   AF-A0A7S6UEP4-F1
#
_cell.length_a   1.000
_cell.length_b   1.000
_cell.length_c   1.000
_cell.angle_alpha   90.00
_cell.angle_beta   90.00
_cell.angle_gamma   90.00
#
_symmetry.space_group_name_H-M   'P 1'
#
loop_
_entity.id
_entity.type
_entity.pdbx_description
1 polymer ?
#
loop_
_entity_poly.entity_id
_entity_poly.type
_entity_poly.pdbx_seq_one_letter_code
_entity_poly.pdbx_strand_id
1 'polypeptide(L)'
;MSAVDNAINSIKDRLSQGIFDWDVSHGDLKSINNTLADLSPSERNDVIAGMSDAELENWAGEIHGSLGSLSADERQTLFNKLAEGLDAEQMVRMVAAFDASGNPDSIRELGAAVATHGSPEAKQAFIEAMAGRTNTGDAHFDPEPTHRNDVTDKLLADPDALAVAEVLASLEGEYFDDAWNALSDSQQASVMQAGIGQAETSSRNGNITNFDTTLAGRIVDAAASSSDPNVKADVFELASEKLAVVQGGGDNGAVPFEVGTDSRNDGARDTLANSMTTLINTDVNAIVARLEVVDHDGSALVTYVTEQLAAGREEQVGELITKVQKGDDLQGDPATRFIETDADGQYANAHNLGYLMGAVEAGVRTVTDDRVAQAEMVRDIFGGALKIAGLPGGGPAASGSRTGVDMLSDQIIDSIVEGYEEDGAKLSDVMYELGYPTDANGDPVNHPGAEAVFKSQRGHVLDEN
;
A
#
# COMPACT_ATOMS: atom_id res chain seq x y z
N MET A 1 46.95 10.34 16.02
CA MET A 1 45.54 10.61 16.33
C MET A 1 44.82 10.56 15.00
N SER A 2 43.87 9.64 14.85
CA SER A 2 43.14 9.46 13.59
C SER A 2 42.21 10.65 13.32
N ALA A 3 41.71 10.79 12.09
CA ALA A 3 40.70 11.81 11.77
C ALA A 3 39.44 11.64 12.65
N VAL A 4 39.04 10.39 12.87
CA VAL A 4 37.94 10.00 13.77
C VAL A 4 38.20 10.43 15.22
N ASP A 5 39.37 10.12 15.79
CA ASP A 5 39.69 10.53 17.17
C ASP A 5 39.66 12.05 17.35
N ASN A 6 40.15 12.80 16.35
CA ASN A 6 40.14 14.26 16.38
C ASN A 6 38.70 14.80 16.30
N ALA A 7 37.87 14.20 15.45
CA ALA A 7 36.46 14.57 15.31
C ALA A 7 35.68 14.31 16.60
N ILE A 8 35.84 13.12 17.20
CA ILE A 8 35.22 12.76 18.48
C ILE A 8 35.59 13.77 19.57
N ASN A 9 36.88 14.07 19.73
CA ASN A 9 37.32 15.04 20.74
C ASN A 9 36.78 16.44 20.46
N SER A 10 36.77 16.89 19.20
CA SER A 10 36.20 18.18 18.81
C SER A 10 34.70 18.28 19.12
N ILE A 11 33.93 17.21 18.85
CA ILE A 11 32.50 17.15 19.14
C ILE A 11 32.28 17.18 20.66
N LYS A 12 32.99 16.35 21.41
CA LYS A 12 32.89 16.31 22.88
C LYS A 12 33.27 17.65 23.51
N ASP A 13 34.33 18.30 23.07
CA ASP A 13 34.75 19.60 23.59
C ASP A 13 33.67 20.67 23.36
N ARG A 14 32.97 20.62 22.22
CA ARG A 14 31.88 21.56 21.89
C ARG A 14 30.59 21.28 22.64
N LEU A 15 30.32 20.01 22.95
CA LEU A 15 29.19 19.59 23.78
C LEU A 15 29.44 19.73 25.29
N SER A 16 30.71 19.78 25.74
CA SER A 16 31.10 19.71 27.16
C SER A 16 31.46 21.03 27.83
N GLN A 17 31.04 22.18 27.27
CA GLN A 17 31.24 23.47 27.93
C GLN A 17 30.48 23.48 29.27
N GLY A 18 31.22 23.44 30.38
CA GLY A 18 30.75 22.89 31.67
C GLY A 18 29.89 23.79 32.57
N ILE A 19 29.77 23.36 33.84
CA ILE A 19 28.92 23.79 34.99
C ILE A 19 28.72 25.31 35.28
N PHE A 20 29.29 26.22 34.48
CA PHE A 20 29.08 27.66 34.57
C PHE A 20 28.81 28.35 33.21
N ASP A 21 28.76 27.62 32.10
CA ASP A 21 28.48 28.12 30.74
C ASP A 21 27.40 27.23 30.12
N TRP A 22 26.15 27.69 30.18
CA TRP A 22 24.98 26.80 30.31
C TRP A 22 24.36 26.36 28.99
N ASP A 23 24.92 26.70 27.83
CA ASP A 23 24.29 26.37 26.55
C ASP A 23 25.29 26.03 25.44
N VAL A 24 25.03 24.94 24.71
CA VAL A 24 25.65 24.69 23.42
C VAL A 24 25.16 25.76 22.44
N SER A 25 26.08 26.55 21.91
CA SER A 25 25.71 27.64 21.01
C SER A 25 25.39 27.13 19.60
N HIS A 26 24.63 27.91 18.83
CA HIS A 26 24.44 27.66 17.40
C HIS A 26 25.78 27.53 16.63
N GLY A 27 26.80 28.29 17.04
CA GLY A 27 28.13 28.21 16.43
C GLY A 27 28.85 26.89 16.72
N ASP A 28 28.60 26.30 17.89
CA ASP A 28 29.12 24.99 18.27
C ASP A 28 28.47 23.88 17.47
N LEU A 29 27.14 23.87 17.37
CA LEU A 29 26.40 22.90 16.54
C LEU A 29 26.78 23.00 15.06
N LYS A 30 26.88 24.21 14.52
CA LYS A 30 27.32 24.42 13.14
C LYS A 30 28.72 23.86 12.91
N SER A 31 29.60 23.98 13.89
CA SER A 31 30.95 23.44 13.79
C SER A 31 30.99 21.92 13.93
N ILE A 32 30.10 21.33 14.72
CA ILE A 32 29.89 19.87 14.77
C ILE A 32 29.43 19.39 13.38
N ASN A 33 28.44 20.04 12.77
CA ASN A 33 27.98 19.72 11.42
C ASN A 33 29.11 19.78 10.39
N ASN A 34 29.93 20.85 10.42
CA ASN A 34 31.08 20.97 9.52
C ASN A 34 32.11 19.85 9.75
N THR A 35 32.36 19.50 11.02
CA THR A 35 33.28 18.40 11.38
C THR A 35 32.80 17.09 10.77
N LEU A 36 31.50 16.77 10.88
CA LEU A 36 30.92 15.57 10.28
C LEU A 36 30.89 15.63 8.75
N ALA A 37 30.64 16.80 8.16
CA ALA A 37 30.58 16.98 6.71
C ALA A 37 31.93 16.76 6.01
N ASP A 38 33.04 17.01 6.71
CA ASP A 38 34.40 16.80 6.19
C ASP A 38 34.85 15.33 6.23
N LEU A 39 34.07 14.45 6.88
CA LEU A 39 34.37 13.03 7.01
C LEU A 39 33.72 12.18 5.91
N SER A 40 34.37 11.08 5.55
CA SER A 40 33.73 10.04 4.72
C SER A 40 32.55 9.38 5.44
N PRO A 41 31.62 8.71 4.72
CA PRO A 41 30.55 7.92 5.34
C PRO A 41 31.05 6.97 6.46
N SER A 42 32.09 6.18 6.17
CA SER A 42 32.66 5.24 7.16
C SER A 42 33.24 5.96 8.38
N GLU A 43 33.93 7.09 8.19
CA GLU A 43 34.48 7.84 9.32
C GLU A 43 33.37 8.49 10.16
N ARG A 44 32.26 8.93 9.56
CA ARG A 44 31.08 9.41 10.29
C ARG A 44 30.49 8.30 11.16
N ASN A 45 30.35 7.10 10.59
CA ASN A 45 29.91 5.92 11.35
C ASN A 45 30.83 5.63 12.55
N ASP A 46 32.14 5.63 12.32
CA ASP A 46 33.14 5.40 13.38
C ASP A 46 33.12 6.48 14.47
N VAL A 47 32.81 7.74 14.11
CA VAL A 47 32.62 8.82 15.09
C VAL A 47 31.42 8.54 15.99
N ILE A 48 30.28 8.15 15.42
CA ILE A 48 29.08 7.79 16.21
C ILE A 48 29.35 6.55 17.07
N ALA A 49 30.02 5.54 16.52
CA ALA A 49 30.46 4.36 17.27
C ALA A 49 31.37 4.69 18.45
N GLY A 50 32.22 5.73 18.32
CA GLY A 50 33.13 6.19 19.37
C GLY A 50 32.51 7.13 20.41
N MET A 51 31.30 7.63 20.19
CA MET A 51 30.53 8.40 21.18
C MET A 51 29.71 7.44 22.06
N SER A 52 29.54 7.78 23.33
CA SER A 52 28.63 7.05 24.23
C SER A 52 27.18 7.46 24.01
N ASP A 53 26.23 6.60 24.40
CA ASP A 53 24.80 6.88 24.20
C ASP A 53 24.36 8.18 24.91
N ALA A 54 24.90 8.46 26.10
CA ALA A 54 24.63 9.71 26.81
C ALA A 54 25.19 10.95 26.08
N GLU A 55 26.31 10.82 25.36
CA GLU A 55 26.84 11.92 24.54
C GLU A 55 26.00 12.13 23.28
N LEU A 56 25.46 11.06 22.69
CA LEU A 56 24.54 11.13 21.55
C LEU A 56 23.20 11.74 21.96
N GLU A 57 22.63 11.34 23.10
CA GLU A 57 21.40 11.90 23.66
C GLU A 57 21.55 13.40 23.95
N ASN A 58 22.66 13.79 24.59
CA ASN A 58 22.97 15.19 24.83
C ASN A 58 23.06 15.96 23.51
N TRP A 59 23.77 15.44 22.51
CA TRP A 59 23.86 16.08 21.21
C TRP A 59 22.50 16.21 20.51
N ALA A 60 21.68 15.15 20.55
CA ALA A 60 20.33 15.13 19.99
C ALA A 60 19.44 16.23 20.59
N GLY A 61 19.50 16.42 21.92
CA GLY A 61 18.75 17.47 22.62
C GLY A 61 19.13 18.90 22.22
N GLU A 62 20.39 19.13 21.84
CA GLU A 62 20.88 20.47 21.50
C GLU A 62 20.48 20.91 20.08
N ILE A 63 20.23 19.97 19.15
CA ILE A 63 19.92 20.28 17.74
C ILE A 63 18.71 21.21 17.58
N HIS A 64 17.70 21.03 18.45
CA HIS A 64 16.51 21.89 18.53
C HIS A 64 16.48 22.76 19.80
N GLY A 65 17.60 22.88 20.52
CA GLY A 65 17.68 23.57 21.81
C GLY A 65 17.34 25.06 21.74
N SER A 66 16.74 25.59 22.82
CA SER A 66 16.21 26.97 22.86
C SER A 66 17.27 28.08 22.82
N LEU A 67 18.54 27.74 23.08
CA LEU A 67 19.62 28.70 23.30
C LEU A 67 20.70 28.63 22.20
N GLY A 68 20.59 27.65 21.29
CA GLY A 68 21.55 27.43 20.22
C GLY A 68 21.11 26.49 19.10
N SER A 69 19.83 26.43 18.72
CA SER A 69 19.34 25.50 17.68
C SER A 69 20.01 25.66 16.31
N LEU A 70 20.13 24.56 15.57
CA LEU A 70 20.40 24.61 14.13
C LEU A 70 19.18 25.15 13.37
N SER A 71 19.43 25.89 12.29
CA SER A 71 18.36 26.26 11.35
C SER A 71 17.81 25.03 10.63
N ALA A 72 16.60 25.12 10.04
CA ALA A 72 15.99 24.01 9.31
C ALA A 72 16.92 23.44 8.22
N ASP A 73 17.56 24.31 7.43
CA ASP A 73 18.50 23.90 6.37
C ASP A 73 19.75 23.19 6.94
N GLU A 74 20.25 23.64 8.09
CA GLU A 74 21.41 23.02 8.74
C GLU A 74 21.06 21.68 9.38
N ARG A 75 19.85 21.54 9.92
CA ARG A 75 19.35 20.24 10.40
C ARG A 75 19.16 19.28 9.26
N GLN A 76 18.50 19.69 8.17
CA GLN A 76 18.35 18.85 6.99
C GLN A 76 19.72 18.39 6.46
N THR A 77 20.70 19.30 6.41
CA THR A 77 22.07 18.94 6.03
C THR A 77 22.68 17.91 6.97
N LEU A 78 22.52 18.08 8.29
CA LEU A 78 23.00 17.12 9.29
C LEU A 78 22.34 15.76 9.12
N PHE A 79 21.01 15.69 9.07
CA PHE A 79 20.25 14.45 8.96
C PHE A 79 20.58 13.70 7.67
N ASN A 80 20.70 14.40 6.54
CA ASN A 80 21.16 13.78 5.28
C ASN A 80 22.55 13.18 5.44
N LYS A 81 23.46 13.86 6.16
CA LYS A 81 24.81 13.35 6.41
C LYS A 81 24.83 12.17 7.37
N LEU A 82 23.92 12.09 8.34
CA LEU A 82 23.77 10.92 9.17
C LEU A 82 23.21 9.75 8.35
N ALA A 83 22.12 9.97 7.60
CA ALA A 83 21.52 8.95 6.75
C ALA A 83 22.50 8.35 5.72
N GLU A 84 23.29 9.17 5.03
CA GLU A 84 24.33 8.69 4.10
C GLU A 84 25.44 7.85 4.77
N GLY A 85 25.68 8.08 6.06
CA GLY A 85 26.90 7.68 6.75
C GLY A 85 26.75 6.48 7.68
N LEU A 86 25.57 6.28 8.26
CA LEU A 86 25.36 5.32 9.34
C LEU A 86 24.99 3.94 8.82
N ASP A 87 25.58 2.92 9.45
CA ASP A 87 25.11 1.54 9.34
C ASP A 87 23.90 1.28 10.25
N ALA A 88 23.37 0.06 10.19
CA ALA A 88 22.22 -0.37 10.99
C ALA A 88 22.42 -0.17 12.51
N GLU A 89 23.59 -0.53 13.05
CA GLU A 89 23.85 -0.44 14.50
C GLU A 89 23.86 1.02 14.96
N GLN A 90 24.56 1.88 14.23
CA GLN A 90 24.64 3.30 14.60
C GLN A 90 23.34 4.04 14.30
N MET A 91 22.55 3.60 13.31
CA MET A 91 21.22 4.13 13.07
C MET A 91 20.30 3.92 14.26
N VAL A 92 20.25 2.69 14.81
CA VAL A 92 19.43 2.38 16.00
C VAL A 92 19.84 3.26 17.19
N ARG A 93 21.15 3.46 17.39
CA ARG A 93 21.65 4.32 18.47
C ARG A 93 21.24 5.79 18.30
N MET A 94 21.26 6.30 17.07
CA MET A 94 20.80 7.67 16.80
C MET A 94 19.29 7.81 16.97
N VAL A 95 18.48 6.84 16.52
CA VAL A 95 17.04 6.83 16.77
C VAL A 95 16.76 6.87 18.28
N ALA A 96 17.44 6.05 19.07
CA ALA A 96 17.30 6.05 20.53
C ALA A 96 17.72 7.39 21.17
N ALA A 97 18.78 8.03 20.66
CA ALA A 97 19.22 9.33 21.13
C ALA A 97 18.20 10.44 20.84
N PHE A 98 17.61 10.46 19.63
CA PHE A 98 16.58 11.43 19.28
C PHE A 98 15.28 11.20 20.04
N ASP A 99 14.92 9.94 20.29
CA ASP A 99 13.79 9.58 21.15
C ASP A 99 13.95 10.13 22.57
N ALA A 100 15.08 9.80 23.20
CA ALA A 100 15.39 10.22 24.56
C ALA A 100 15.43 11.76 24.71
N SER A 101 15.78 12.47 23.64
CA SER A 101 15.78 13.94 23.64
C SER A 101 14.37 14.56 23.76
N GLY A 102 13.31 13.78 23.47
CA GLY A 102 11.92 14.22 23.58
C GLY A 102 11.48 15.20 22.49
N ASN A 103 12.23 15.34 21.39
CA ASN A 103 11.84 16.18 20.26
C ASN A 103 11.28 15.32 19.10
N PRO A 104 9.95 15.33 18.88
CA PRO A 104 9.33 14.51 17.84
C PRO A 104 9.71 14.92 16.41
N ASP A 105 10.09 16.19 16.17
CA ASP A 105 10.50 16.63 14.83
C ASP A 105 11.82 15.99 14.38
N SER A 106 12.72 15.68 15.31
CA SER A 106 14.02 15.11 14.97
C SER A 106 13.92 13.72 14.36
N ILE A 107 13.00 12.89 14.86
CA ILE A 107 12.76 11.55 14.31
C ILE A 107 12.17 11.64 12.91
N ARG A 108 11.25 12.57 12.68
CA ARG A 108 10.66 12.80 11.35
C ARG A 108 11.68 13.33 10.35
N GLU A 109 12.48 14.33 10.73
CA GLU A 109 13.55 14.88 9.89
C GLU A 109 14.63 13.82 9.59
N LEU A 110 14.97 12.96 10.56
CA LEU A 110 15.84 11.80 10.34
C LEU A 110 15.21 10.78 9.40
N GLY A 111 13.94 10.40 9.60
CA GLY A 111 13.22 9.44 8.76
C GLY A 111 13.19 9.85 7.29
N ALA A 112 12.87 11.11 7.00
CA ALA A 112 12.89 11.67 5.64
C ALA A 112 14.29 11.59 5.00
N ALA A 113 15.33 11.88 5.79
CA ALA A 113 16.71 11.76 5.33
C ALA A 113 17.10 10.29 5.08
N VAL A 114 16.70 9.37 5.95
CA VAL A 114 16.95 7.92 5.83
C VAL A 114 16.25 7.34 4.61
N ALA A 115 15.00 7.71 4.36
CA ALA A 115 14.26 7.31 3.17
C ALA A 115 14.99 7.70 1.87
N THR A 116 15.60 8.88 1.85
CA THR A 116 16.27 9.44 0.66
C THR A 116 17.71 8.98 0.50
N HIS A 117 18.46 8.86 1.60
CA HIS A 117 19.92 8.73 1.57
C HIS A 117 20.47 7.50 2.29
N GLY A 118 19.65 6.83 3.11
CA GLY A 118 20.05 5.64 3.86
C GLY A 118 20.36 4.46 2.96
N SER A 119 21.29 3.59 3.42
CA SER A 119 21.41 2.26 2.84
C SER A 119 20.17 1.42 3.15
N PRO A 120 19.86 0.36 2.37
CA PRO A 120 18.74 -0.52 2.68
C PRO A 120 18.77 -1.08 4.11
N GLU A 121 19.94 -1.45 4.62
CA GLU A 121 20.12 -1.96 5.97
C GLU A 121 19.85 -0.88 7.04
N ALA A 122 20.28 0.36 6.79
CA ALA A 122 20.01 1.48 7.69
C ALA A 122 18.51 1.86 7.70
N LYS A 123 17.84 1.78 6.54
CA LYS A 123 16.39 1.98 6.42
C LYS A 123 15.60 0.92 7.18
N GLN A 124 15.96 -0.36 7.03
CA GLN A 124 15.35 -1.45 7.79
C GLN A 124 15.58 -1.27 9.30
N ALA A 125 16.81 -0.98 9.73
CA ALA A 125 17.13 -0.76 11.13
C ALA A 125 16.37 0.44 11.74
N PHE A 126 16.15 1.51 10.96
CA PHE A 126 15.30 2.62 11.37
C PHE A 126 13.84 2.16 11.61
N ILE A 127 13.26 1.39 10.69
CA ILE A 127 11.89 0.87 10.82
C ILE A 127 11.77 -0.04 12.05
N GLU A 128 12.70 -0.97 12.24
CA GLU A 128 12.74 -1.88 13.39
C GLU A 128 12.84 -1.11 14.73
N ALA A 129 13.70 -0.09 14.79
CA ALA A 129 13.86 0.75 15.98
C ALA A 129 12.59 1.58 16.29
N MET A 130 11.86 1.99 15.25
CA MET A 130 10.65 2.81 15.36
C MET A 130 9.36 1.99 15.51
N ALA A 131 9.38 0.68 15.22
CA ALA A 131 8.20 -0.18 15.14
C ALA A 131 7.26 0.01 16.35
N GLY A 132 7.81 -0.13 17.56
CA GLY A 132 7.08 -0.02 18.83
C GLY A 132 6.42 1.33 19.10
N ARG A 133 6.67 2.35 18.27
CA ARG A 133 6.17 3.71 18.45
C ARG A 133 5.01 4.07 17.52
N THR A 134 4.94 3.43 16.35
CA THR A 134 3.98 3.71 15.26
C THR A 134 2.50 3.64 15.64
N ASN A 135 2.15 3.08 16.79
CA ASN A 135 0.78 2.98 17.30
C ASN A 135 0.64 3.43 18.77
N THR A 136 1.61 4.20 19.29
CA THR A 136 1.66 4.62 20.69
C THR A 136 1.59 6.14 20.88
N GLY A 137 1.76 6.92 19.82
CA GLY A 137 1.67 8.37 19.84
C GLY A 137 0.25 8.90 19.87
N ASP A 138 0.12 10.23 19.96
CA ASP A 138 -1.16 10.89 19.78
C ASP A 138 -1.57 10.68 18.31
N ALA A 139 -2.74 10.07 18.06
CA ALA A 139 -3.23 9.75 16.71
C ALA A 139 -3.57 11.00 15.85
N HIS A 140 -3.08 12.16 16.27
CA HIS A 140 -3.45 13.47 15.81
C HIS A 140 -2.25 14.40 15.86
N PHE A 141 -1.91 14.97 14.71
CA PHE A 141 -0.89 16.00 14.58
C PHE A 141 -1.51 17.28 14.01
N ASP A 142 -1.16 18.43 14.60
CA ASP A 142 -1.54 19.76 14.11
C ASP A 142 -0.35 20.30 13.29
N PRO A 143 -0.33 20.16 11.95
CA PRO A 143 0.69 20.81 11.14
C PRO A 143 0.59 22.33 11.34
N GLU A 144 1.73 23.03 11.47
CA GLU A 144 1.75 24.48 11.72
C GLU A 144 0.70 25.22 10.85
N PRO A 145 -0.24 25.98 11.45
CA PRO A 145 -1.37 26.54 10.73
C PRO A 145 -0.89 27.53 9.67
N THR A 146 -1.21 27.26 8.40
CA THR A 146 -0.84 28.14 7.29
C THR A 146 -1.67 29.42 7.24
N HIS A 147 -2.82 29.49 7.94
CA HIS A 147 -3.72 30.66 7.90
C HIS A 147 -4.39 31.05 9.23
N ARG A 148 -4.54 32.36 9.43
CA ARG A 148 -4.84 33.06 10.69
C ARG A 148 -6.34 33.21 11.02
N ASN A 149 -7.22 32.37 10.48
CA ASN A 149 -8.67 32.46 10.66
C ASN A 149 -9.27 31.09 10.98
N ASP A 150 -9.67 30.81 12.23
CA ASP A 150 -10.57 29.73 12.74
C ASP A 150 -10.53 28.33 12.07
N VAL A 151 -9.52 28.00 11.27
CA VAL A 151 -9.34 26.71 10.59
C VAL A 151 -8.26 25.96 11.33
N THR A 152 -8.63 24.82 11.90
CA THR A 152 -7.69 23.84 12.43
C THR A 152 -7.65 22.71 11.43
N ASP A 153 -6.46 22.45 10.88
CA ASP A 153 -6.18 21.27 10.08
C ASP A 153 -5.60 20.22 11.01
N LYS A 154 -6.25 19.07 11.11
CA LYS A 154 -5.83 17.98 12.00
C LYS A 154 -5.47 16.78 11.12
N LEU A 155 -4.20 16.41 11.10
CA LEU A 155 -3.76 15.19 10.43
C LEU A 155 -4.06 13.99 11.33
N LEU A 156 -4.77 12.99 10.82
CA LEU A 156 -5.05 11.72 11.50
C LEU A 156 -3.93 10.73 11.18
N ALA A 157 -2.74 11.05 11.67
CA ALA A 157 -1.56 10.22 11.54
C ALA A 157 -0.68 10.37 12.78
N ASP A 158 -0.19 9.23 13.28
CA ASP A 158 0.93 9.24 14.21
C ASP A 158 2.19 9.72 13.43
N PRO A 159 2.90 10.77 13.90
CA PRO A 159 4.07 11.30 13.21
C PRO A 159 5.21 10.28 13.09
N ASP A 160 5.33 9.35 14.04
CA ASP A 160 6.31 8.27 13.98
C ASP A 160 5.89 7.22 12.93
N ALA A 161 4.59 6.92 12.82
CA ALA A 161 4.07 6.06 11.75
C ALA A 161 4.29 6.69 10.37
N LEU A 162 4.15 8.01 10.24
CA LEU A 162 4.43 8.73 9.00
C LEU A 162 5.91 8.64 8.61
N ALA A 163 6.83 8.81 9.57
CA ALA A 163 8.27 8.65 9.30
C ALA A 163 8.62 7.21 8.87
N VAL A 164 8.02 6.21 9.51
CA VAL A 164 8.15 4.80 9.11
C VAL A 164 7.57 4.56 7.72
N ALA A 165 6.41 5.14 7.40
CA ALA A 165 5.78 5.05 6.09
C ALA A 165 6.69 5.59 4.98
N GLU A 166 7.34 6.74 5.18
CA GLU A 166 8.28 7.32 4.22
C GLU A 166 9.50 6.42 3.96
N VAL A 167 10.07 5.83 5.01
CA VAL A 167 11.22 4.93 4.90
C VAL A 167 10.81 3.61 4.26
N LEU A 168 9.68 3.03 4.66
CA LEU A 168 9.13 1.79 4.10
C LEU A 168 8.85 1.94 2.60
N ALA A 169 8.23 3.05 2.20
CA ALA A 169 7.95 3.40 0.79
C ALA A 169 9.20 3.72 -0.05
N SER A 170 10.40 3.56 0.51
CA SER A 170 11.68 3.76 -0.17
C SER A 170 12.51 2.48 -0.27
N LEU A 171 11.97 1.37 0.23
CA LEU A 171 12.55 0.04 0.16
C LEU A 171 11.98 -0.74 -1.03
N GLU A 172 12.69 -1.79 -1.44
CA GLU A 172 12.30 -2.68 -2.53
C GLU A 172 12.79 -4.11 -2.22
N GLY A 173 12.12 -5.11 -2.79
CA GLY A 173 12.48 -6.53 -2.68
C GLY A 173 12.53 -7.03 -1.23
N GLU A 174 13.52 -7.89 -0.94
CA GLU A 174 13.69 -8.54 0.37
C GLU A 174 13.79 -7.54 1.53
N TYR A 175 14.35 -6.35 1.31
CA TYR A 175 14.40 -5.33 2.37
C TYR A 175 13.03 -4.73 2.68
N PHE A 176 12.15 -4.60 1.68
CA PHE A 176 10.76 -4.22 1.94
C PHE A 176 10.05 -5.32 2.72
N ASP A 177 10.24 -6.59 2.32
CA ASP A 177 9.63 -7.76 2.95
C ASP A 177 10.03 -7.85 4.44
N ASP A 178 11.32 -7.76 4.73
CA ASP A 178 11.84 -7.81 6.10
C ASP A 178 11.32 -6.65 6.95
N ALA A 179 11.33 -5.44 6.40
CA ALA A 179 10.84 -4.25 7.11
C ALA A 179 9.33 -4.30 7.37
N TRP A 180 8.54 -4.78 6.41
CA TRP A 180 7.10 -4.97 6.55
C TRP A 180 6.79 -6.00 7.65
N ASN A 181 7.50 -7.14 7.63
CA ASN A 181 7.32 -8.24 8.59
C ASN A 181 7.89 -7.93 9.99
N ALA A 182 8.75 -6.91 10.12
CA ALA A 182 9.19 -6.41 11.43
C ALA A 182 8.08 -5.64 12.18
N LEU A 183 7.06 -5.17 11.46
CA LEU A 183 5.88 -4.52 12.03
C LEU A 183 4.80 -5.56 12.31
N SER A 184 4.14 -5.46 13.47
CA SER A 184 2.89 -6.20 13.73
C SER A 184 1.73 -5.66 12.89
N ASP A 185 0.66 -6.44 12.73
CA ASP A 185 -0.52 -6.07 11.95
C ASP A 185 -1.08 -4.69 12.36
N SER A 186 -1.13 -4.40 13.67
CA SER A 186 -1.59 -3.10 14.18
C SER A 186 -0.67 -1.93 13.80
N GLN A 187 0.63 -2.19 13.68
CA GLN A 187 1.63 -1.20 13.29
C GLN A 187 1.61 -1.00 11.77
N GLN A 188 1.49 -2.07 11.00
CA GLN A 188 1.27 -2.01 9.54
C GLN A 188 0.02 -1.19 9.20
N ALA A 189 -1.10 -1.45 9.88
CA ALA A 189 -2.34 -0.68 9.71
C ALA A 189 -2.16 0.80 10.06
N SER A 190 -1.39 1.12 11.11
CA SER A 190 -1.10 2.50 11.52
C SER A 190 -0.19 3.23 10.51
N VAL A 191 0.80 2.53 9.95
CA VAL A 191 1.69 3.04 8.89
C VAL A 191 0.91 3.31 7.60
N MET A 192 0.03 2.40 7.19
CA MET A 192 -0.87 2.61 6.05
C MET A 192 -1.88 3.74 6.29
N GLN A 193 -2.42 3.86 7.51
CA GLN A 193 -3.29 4.97 7.90
C GLN A 193 -2.56 6.32 7.83
N ALA A 194 -1.31 6.39 8.28
CA ALA A 194 -0.50 7.59 8.10
C ALA A 194 -0.25 7.89 6.61
N GLY A 195 -0.04 6.84 5.81
CA GLY A 195 0.20 6.92 4.37
C GLY A 195 -0.96 7.48 3.53
N ILE A 196 -2.21 7.38 3.99
CA ILE A 196 -3.36 7.98 3.27
C ILE A 196 -3.55 9.48 3.51
N GLY A 197 -2.72 10.07 4.38
CA GLY A 197 -2.68 11.51 4.56
C GLY A 197 -4.03 12.12 4.95
N GLN A 198 -4.83 11.41 5.76
CA GLN A 198 -6.17 11.86 6.14
C GLN A 198 -6.08 13.13 7.00
N ALA A 199 -6.65 14.22 6.51
CA ALA A 199 -6.66 15.51 7.19
C ALA A 199 -8.09 16.02 7.39
N GLU A 200 -8.42 16.42 8.61
CA GLU A 200 -9.68 17.06 8.96
C GLU A 200 -9.51 18.57 9.08
N THR A 201 -10.19 19.31 8.21
CA THR A 201 -10.28 20.76 8.25
C THR A 201 -11.61 21.14 8.93
N SER A 202 -11.54 21.71 10.13
CA SER A 202 -12.72 22.23 10.84
C SER A 202 -12.97 23.70 10.49
N SER A 203 -14.21 24.05 10.14
CA SER A 203 -14.61 25.43 9.87
C SER A 203 -15.98 25.77 10.50
N ARG A 204 -16.34 27.06 10.53
CA ARG A 204 -17.69 27.49 10.97
C ARG A 204 -18.83 26.89 10.15
N ASN A 205 -18.55 26.38 8.95
CA ASN A 205 -19.54 25.83 8.02
C ASN A 205 -19.57 24.30 8.01
N GLY A 206 -18.81 23.63 8.88
CA GLY A 206 -18.71 22.16 8.96
C GLY A 206 -17.27 21.67 8.87
N ASN A 207 -17.13 20.34 8.99
CA ASN A 207 -15.86 19.63 8.88
C ASN A 207 -15.71 19.10 7.44
N ILE A 208 -14.49 19.13 6.94
CA ILE A 208 -14.12 18.52 5.66
C ILE A 208 -12.97 17.56 5.93
N THR A 209 -13.08 16.34 5.42
CA THR A 209 -11.98 15.37 5.39
C THR A 209 -11.35 15.41 4.00
N ASN A 210 -10.03 15.53 3.92
CA ASN A 210 -9.26 15.39 2.70
C ASN A 210 -8.26 14.25 2.86
N PHE A 211 -7.81 13.68 1.74
CA PHE A 211 -6.85 12.59 1.70
C PHE A 211 -5.72 12.89 0.72
N ASP A 212 -4.50 12.46 1.05
CA ASP A 212 -3.36 12.40 0.14
C ASP A 212 -2.76 11.00 0.22
N THR A 213 -3.21 10.13 -0.67
CA THR A 213 -2.81 8.72 -0.73
C THR A 213 -1.50 8.49 -1.46
N THR A 214 -0.76 9.55 -1.82
CA THR A 214 0.51 9.43 -2.56
C THR A 214 1.51 8.55 -1.81
N LEU A 215 1.61 8.68 -0.48
CA LEU A 215 2.54 7.88 0.31
C LEU A 215 2.06 6.42 0.43
N ALA A 216 0.78 6.18 0.71
CA ALA A 216 0.20 4.83 0.70
C ALA A 216 0.40 4.14 -0.67
N GLY A 217 0.16 4.85 -1.77
CA GLY A 217 0.41 4.34 -3.13
C GLY A 217 1.86 3.91 -3.33
N ARG A 218 2.83 4.70 -2.83
CA ARG A 218 4.26 4.33 -2.88
C ARG A 218 4.59 3.10 -2.03
N ILE A 219 3.93 2.87 -0.89
CA ILE A 219 4.08 1.64 -0.10
C ILE A 219 3.58 0.43 -0.91
N VAL A 220 2.41 0.58 -1.54
CA VAL A 220 1.82 -0.46 -2.39
C VAL A 220 2.70 -0.76 -3.61
N ASP A 221 3.27 0.28 -4.24
CA ASP A 221 4.21 0.12 -5.36
C ASP A 221 5.53 -0.54 -4.91
N ALA A 222 6.02 -0.23 -3.71
CA ALA A 222 7.18 -0.90 -3.13
C ALA A 222 6.91 -2.40 -2.92
N ALA A 223 5.73 -2.76 -2.40
CA ALA A 223 5.30 -4.15 -2.26
C ALA A 223 5.22 -4.90 -3.60
N ALA A 224 4.98 -4.21 -4.72
CA ALA A 224 4.97 -4.83 -6.04
C ALA A 224 6.35 -5.42 -6.43
N SER A 225 7.44 -4.90 -5.85
CA SER A 225 8.79 -5.44 -6.02
C SER A 225 9.11 -6.67 -5.16
N SER A 226 8.23 -7.01 -4.21
CA SER A 226 8.36 -8.19 -3.36
C SER A 226 8.35 -9.48 -4.18
N SER A 227 9.01 -10.51 -3.67
CA SER A 227 8.88 -11.87 -4.21
C SER A 227 7.97 -12.77 -3.36
N ASP A 228 7.50 -12.28 -2.21
CA ASP A 228 6.64 -13.02 -1.29
C ASP A 228 5.16 -12.70 -1.55
N PRO A 229 4.35 -13.67 -2.04
CA PRO A 229 2.93 -13.47 -2.23
C PRO A 229 2.16 -13.13 -0.94
N ASN A 230 2.67 -13.51 0.23
CA ASN A 230 2.04 -13.16 1.51
C ASN A 230 2.13 -11.66 1.75
N VAL A 231 3.34 -11.09 1.65
CA VAL A 231 3.54 -9.64 1.79
C VAL A 231 2.68 -8.86 0.79
N LYS A 232 2.62 -9.32 -0.46
CA LYS A 232 1.78 -8.66 -1.48
C LYS A 232 0.30 -8.68 -1.14
N ALA A 233 -0.21 -9.82 -0.68
CA ALA A 233 -1.63 -9.94 -0.32
C ALA A 233 -1.95 -9.13 0.94
N ASP A 234 -1.11 -9.17 1.97
CA ASP A 234 -1.29 -8.41 3.22
C ASP A 234 -1.29 -6.89 2.94
N VAL A 235 -0.39 -6.41 2.07
CA VAL A 235 -0.37 -5.00 1.64
C VAL A 235 -1.61 -4.66 0.80
N PHE A 236 -2.04 -5.56 -0.10
CA PHE A 236 -3.24 -5.34 -0.91
C PHE A 236 -4.51 -5.27 -0.04
N GLU A 237 -4.64 -6.14 0.96
CA GLU A 237 -5.74 -6.15 1.93
C GLU A 237 -5.80 -4.83 2.69
N LEU A 238 -4.69 -4.42 3.33
CA LEU A 238 -4.63 -3.15 4.06
C LEU A 238 -4.86 -1.94 3.15
N ALA A 239 -4.34 -1.95 1.92
CA ALA A 239 -4.61 -0.89 0.95
C ALA A 239 -6.09 -0.82 0.58
N SER A 240 -6.77 -1.97 0.48
CA SER A 240 -8.21 -2.04 0.23
C SER A 240 -9.00 -1.48 1.41
N GLU A 241 -8.65 -1.83 2.65
CA GLU A 241 -9.26 -1.25 3.85
C GLU A 241 -9.14 0.28 3.85
N LYS A 242 -7.96 0.82 3.50
CA LYS A 242 -7.76 2.27 3.44
C LYS A 242 -8.45 2.92 2.24
N LEU A 243 -8.56 2.23 1.11
CA LEU A 243 -9.37 2.70 -0.02
C LEU A 243 -10.84 2.84 0.39
N ALA A 244 -11.40 1.90 1.15
CA ALA A 244 -12.76 2.00 1.69
C ALA A 244 -12.93 3.23 2.61
N VAL A 245 -11.94 3.56 3.43
CA VAL A 245 -11.94 4.79 4.25
C VAL A 245 -12.01 6.05 3.38
N VAL A 246 -11.21 6.11 2.31
CA VAL A 246 -11.19 7.24 1.37
C VAL A 246 -12.52 7.34 0.59
N GLN A 247 -13.10 6.20 0.17
CA GLN A 247 -14.42 6.11 -0.45
C GLN A 247 -15.54 6.63 0.45
N GLY A 248 -15.50 6.28 1.73
CA GLY A 248 -16.49 6.71 2.73
C GLY A 248 -16.36 8.18 3.16
N GLY A 249 -15.31 8.89 2.75
CA GLY A 249 -15.05 10.28 3.16
C GLY A 249 -14.55 10.41 4.61
N GLY A 250 -14.07 9.33 5.22
CA GLY A 250 -13.68 9.26 6.63
C GLY A 250 -14.87 9.33 7.61
N ASP A 251 -14.59 9.64 8.89
CA ASP A 251 -15.58 9.61 9.99
C ASP A 251 -16.70 10.68 9.89
N ASN A 252 -16.61 11.62 8.96
CA ASN A 252 -17.42 12.85 8.96
C ASN A 252 -18.21 13.15 7.67
N GLY A 253 -18.39 12.20 6.75
CA GLY A 253 -19.52 12.30 5.81
C GLY A 253 -19.41 11.59 4.47
N ALA A 254 -19.96 10.38 4.41
CA ALA A 254 -20.98 10.12 3.41
C ALA A 254 -22.22 10.96 3.77
N VAL A 255 -22.71 11.76 2.83
CA VAL A 255 -24.00 12.44 3.01
C VAL A 255 -25.05 11.33 3.22
N PRO A 256 -25.87 11.37 4.29
CA PRO A 256 -26.95 10.38 4.42
C PRO A 256 -27.84 10.47 3.18
N PHE A 257 -28.02 9.34 2.49
CA PHE A 257 -28.87 9.16 1.30
C PHE A 257 -28.29 9.52 -0.07
N GLU A 258 -26.99 9.81 -0.18
CA GLU A 258 -26.26 9.76 -1.47
C GLU A 258 -25.13 8.74 -1.34
N VAL A 259 -25.22 7.64 -2.09
CA VAL A 259 -24.00 6.95 -2.56
C VAL A 259 -23.42 7.87 -3.62
N GLY A 260 -22.74 8.92 -3.15
CA GLY A 260 -22.05 9.90 -3.96
C GLY A 260 -20.64 9.96 -3.40
N THR A 261 -19.73 9.26 -4.06
CA THR A 261 -18.29 9.46 -3.89
C THR A 261 -18.03 10.96 -3.89
N ASP A 262 -17.42 11.48 -2.83
CA ASP A 262 -17.02 12.87 -2.81
C ASP A 262 -15.99 13.06 -3.94
N SER A 263 -16.37 13.80 -4.99
CA SER A 263 -15.51 14.00 -6.16
C SER A 263 -14.17 14.66 -5.81
N ARG A 264 -14.08 15.29 -4.63
CA ARG A 264 -12.81 15.84 -4.11
C ARG A 264 -11.79 14.75 -3.80
N ASN A 265 -12.25 13.54 -3.50
CA ASN A 265 -11.39 12.40 -3.16
C ASN A 265 -11.05 11.54 -4.39
N ASP A 266 -11.58 11.85 -5.58
CA ASP A 266 -11.33 11.07 -6.81
C ASP A 266 -9.83 10.87 -7.06
N GLY A 267 -9.05 11.95 -6.93
CA GLY A 267 -7.59 11.86 -7.13
C GLY A 267 -6.90 10.97 -6.10
N ALA A 268 -7.35 10.97 -4.85
CA ALA A 268 -6.81 10.11 -3.81
C ALA A 268 -7.20 8.64 -4.01
N ARG A 269 -8.46 8.37 -4.40
CA ARG A 269 -8.91 7.02 -4.72
C ARG A 269 -8.18 6.46 -5.94
N ASP A 270 -8.09 7.25 -7.01
CA ASP A 270 -7.39 6.88 -8.24
C ASP A 270 -5.92 6.57 -7.97
N THR A 271 -5.21 7.42 -7.22
CA THR A 271 -3.79 7.16 -6.89
C THR A 271 -3.62 5.81 -6.19
N LEU A 272 -4.39 5.54 -5.14
CA LEU A 272 -4.25 4.29 -4.39
C LEU A 272 -4.70 3.08 -5.22
N ALA A 273 -5.84 3.18 -5.90
CA ALA A 273 -6.38 2.11 -6.74
C ALA A 273 -5.45 1.74 -7.90
N ASN A 274 -4.75 2.72 -8.50
CA ASN A 274 -3.77 2.45 -9.56
C ASN A 274 -2.52 1.71 -9.04
N SER A 275 -2.02 2.07 -7.85
CA SER A 275 -0.93 1.32 -7.21
C SER A 275 -1.38 -0.10 -6.86
N MET A 276 -2.61 -0.28 -6.35
CA MET A 276 -3.18 -1.60 -6.09
C MET A 276 -3.31 -2.43 -7.38
N THR A 277 -3.75 -1.83 -8.49
CA THR A 277 -3.76 -2.47 -9.81
C THR A 277 -2.36 -2.91 -10.23
N THR A 278 -1.34 -2.10 -9.97
CA THR A 278 0.05 -2.47 -10.26
C THR A 278 0.50 -3.67 -9.43
N LEU A 279 0.22 -3.65 -8.12
CA LEU A 279 0.55 -4.73 -7.18
C LEU A 279 -0.11 -6.06 -7.56
N ILE A 280 -1.43 -6.08 -7.72
CA ILE A 280 -2.17 -7.33 -8.01
C ILE A 280 -1.73 -7.93 -9.34
N ASN A 281 -1.41 -7.11 -10.34
CA ASN A 281 -0.96 -7.58 -11.64
C ASN A 281 0.46 -8.18 -11.65
N THR A 282 1.21 -8.10 -10.55
CA THR A 282 2.52 -8.76 -10.47
C THR A 282 2.42 -10.27 -10.32
N ASP A 283 1.35 -10.77 -9.69
CA ASP A 283 1.08 -12.19 -9.48
C ASP A 283 -0.40 -12.38 -9.07
N VAL A 284 -1.32 -12.27 -10.04
CA VAL A 284 -2.77 -12.28 -9.76
C VAL A 284 -3.17 -13.59 -9.10
N ASN A 285 -2.66 -14.71 -9.61
CA ASN A 285 -3.05 -16.02 -9.09
C ASN A 285 -2.59 -16.22 -7.64
N ALA A 286 -1.35 -15.87 -7.30
CA ALA A 286 -0.86 -16.06 -5.93
C ALA A 286 -1.48 -15.06 -4.94
N ILE A 287 -1.67 -13.80 -5.35
CA ILE A 287 -2.30 -12.78 -4.49
C ILE A 287 -3.77 -13.14 -4.22
N VAL A 288 -4.54 -13.50 -5.24
CA VAL A 288 -5.95 -13.93 -5.06
C VAL A 288 -6.03 -15.19 -4.21
N ALA A 289 -5.15 -16.18 -4.43
CA ALA A 289 -5.09 -17.38 -3.60
C ALA A 289 -4.81 -17.07 -2.13
N ARG A 290 -3.96 -16.07 -1.86
CA ARG A 290 -3.59 -15.69 -0.51
C ARG A 290 -4.67 -14.85 0.18
N LEU A 291 -5.28 -13.90 -0.54
CA LEU A 291 -6.38 -13.08 -0.05
C LEU A 291 -7.54 -13.94 0.45
N GLU A 292 -7.89 -15.02 -0.23
CA GLU A 292 -8.94 -15.92 0.26
C GLU A 292 -8.66 -16.47 1.67
N VAL A 293 -7.39 -16.65 2.05
CA VAL A 293 -7.01 -17.20 3.36
C VAL A 293 -7.04 -16.12 4.44
N VAL A 294 -6.71 -14.87 4.11
CA VAL A 294 -6.57 -13.76 5.08
C VAL A 294 -7.81 -12.87 5.16
N ASP A 295 -8.50 -12.70 4.05
CA ASP A 295 -9.69 -11.88 3.80
C ASP A 295 -10.84 -12.78 3.29
N HIS A 296 -11.23 -13.78 4.07
CA HIS A 296 -12.13 -14.84 3.58
C HIS A 296 -13.49 -14.33 3.05
N ASP A 297 -13.98 -13.20 3.56
CA ASP A 297 -15.24 -12.58 3.13
C ASP A 297 -15.14 -11.87 1.77
N GLY A 298 -13.94 -11.66 1.23
CA GLY A 298 -13.72 -11.02 -0.06
C GLY A 298 -13.74 -9.49 -0.02
N SER A 299 -13.76 -8.88 1.17
CA SER A 299 -13.97 -7.44 1.33
C SER A 299 -12.92 -6.60 0.58
N ALA A 300 -11.67 -7.06 0.53
CA ALA A 300 -10.58 -6.37 -0.15
C ALA A 300 -10.80 -6.32 -1.66
N LEU A 301 -11.10 -7.48 -2.27
CA LEU A 301 -11.39 -7.55 -3.71
C LEU A 301 -12.69 -6.81 -4.06
N VAL A 302 -13.73 -6.90 -3.23
CA VAL A 302 -14.99 -6.16 -3.45
C VAL A 302 -14.74 -4.66 -3.47
N THR A 303 -13.98 -4.15 -2.50
CA THR A 303 -13.65 -2.72 -2.41
C THR A 303 -12.86 -2.25 -3.63
N TYR A 304 -11.82 -2.99 -3.99
CA TYR A 304 -10.98 -2.68 -5.15
C TYR A 304 -11.79 -2.73 -6.46
N VAL A 305 -12.55 -3.81 -6.70
CA VAL A 305 -13.35 -3.95 -7.93
C VAL A 305 -14.41 -2.88 -8.01
N THR A 306 -15.09 -2.56 -6.90
CA THR A 306 -16.08 -1.47 -6.86
C THR A 306 -15.45 -0.14 -7.31
N GLU A 307 -14.24 0.18 -6.86
CA GLU A 307 -13.54 1.40 -7.31
C GLU A 307 -13.21 1.35 -8.81
N GLN A 308 -12.73 0.20 -9.32
CA GLN A 308 -12.42 0.08 -10.74
C GLN A 308 -13.66 0.27 -11.61
N LEU A 309 -14.79 -0.35 -11.23
CA LEU A 309 -16.05 -0.23 -11.95
C LEU A 309 -16.62 1.18 -11.86
N ALA A 310 -16.62 1.80 -10.68
CA ALA A 310 -17.08 3.19 -10.52
C ALA A 310 -16.25 4.19 -11.33
N ALA A 311 -14.98 3.87 -11.59
CA ALA A 311 -14.07 4.68 -12.40
C ALA A 311 -14.08 4.35 -13.89
N GLY A 312 -14.94 3.44 -14.36
CA GLY A 312 -15.01 3.02 -15.77
C GLY A 312 -13.77 2.25 -16.25
N ARG A 313 -13.21 1.41 -15.36
CA ARG A 313 -12.03 0.56 -15.59
C ARG A 313 -12.39 -0.92 -15.69
N GLU A 314 -13.55 -1.23 -16.26
CA GLU A 314 -14.09 -2.59 -16.45
C GLU A 314 -13.10 -3.53 -17.15
N GLU A 315 -12.36 -3.02 -18.13
CA GLU A 315 -11.36 -3.81 -18.87
C GLU A 315 -10.24 -4.35 -17.97
N GLN A 316 -9.86 -3.61 -16.92
CA GLN A 316 -8.87 -4.06 -15.93
C GLN A 316 -9.41 -5.21 -15.08
N VAL A 317 -10.71 -5.17 -14.74
CA VAL A 317 -11.37 -6.27 -14.02
C VAL A 317 -11.43 -7.52 -14.93
N GLY A 318 -11.72 -7.34 -16.22
CA GLY A 318 -11.66 -8.41 -17.22
C GLY A 318 -10.27 -9.04 -17.37
N GLU A 319 -9.20 -8.24 -17.25
CA GLU A 319 -7.83 -8.74 -17.24
C GLU A 319 -7.57 -9.70 -16.07
N LEU A 320 -8.03 -9.34 -14.86
CA LEU A 320 -7.85 -10.17 -13.67
C LEU A 320 -8.56 -11.52 -13.82
N ILE A 321 -9.81 -11.52 -14.30
CA ILE A 321 -10.56 -12.75 -14.60
C ILE A 321 -9.78 -13.62 -15.57
N THR A 322 -9.24 -13.03 -16.64
CA THR A 322 -8.48 -13.76 -17.66
C THR A 322 -7.19 -14.36 -17.09
N LYS A 323 -6.46 -13.63 -16.25
CA LYS A 323 -5.24 -14.12 -15.58
C LYS A 323 -5.53 -15.23 -14.59
N VAL A 324 -6.62 -15.18 -13.83
CA VAL A 324 -7.02 -16.30 -12.97
C VAL A 324 -7.38 -17.54 -13.81
N GLN A 325 -8.11 -17.35 -14.91
CA GLN A 325 -8.50 -18.46 -15.79
C GLN A 325 -7.32 -19.09 -16.55
N LYS A 326 -6.41 -18.29 -17.12
CA LYS A 326 -5.32 -18.76 -18.01
C LYS A 326 -3.94 -18.81 -17.33
N GLY A 327 -3.80 -18.30 -16.11
CA GLY A 327 -2.49 -18.01 -15.50
C GLY A 327 -1.97 -16.63 -15.88
N ASP A 328 -1.03 -16.09 -15.10
CA ASP A 328 -0.50 -14.73 -15.27
C ASP A 328 0.21 -14.49 -16.60
N ASP A 329 0.75 -15.54 -17.21
CA ASP A 329 1.38 -15.51 -18.53
C ASP A 329 0.38 -15.65 -19.70
N LEU A 330 -0.90 -15.86 -19.39
CA LEU A 330 -2.02 -16.03 -20.32
C LEU A 330 -1.91 -17.24 -21.25
N GLN A 331 -1.04 -18.22 -20.96
CA GLN A 331 -0.79 -19.38 -21.82
C GLN A 331 -1.56 -20.65 -21.42
N GLY A 332 -2.11 -20.70 -20.21
CA GLY A 332 -2.86 -21.85 -19.73
C GLY A 332 -4.24 -22.02 -20.39
N ASP A 333 -4.67 -23.27 -20.51
CA ASP A 333 -6.02 -23.62 -20.94
C ASP A 333 -7.01 -23.48 -19.75
N PRO A 334 -8.05 -22.62 -19.85
CA PRO A 334 -9.00 -22.37 -18.77
C PRO A 334 -9.67 -23.64 -18.24
N ALA A 335 -10.09 -24.54 -19.14
CA ALA A 335 -10.81 -25.76 -18.75
C ALA A 335 -9.91 -26.71 -17.96
N THR A 336 -8.68 -26.89 -18.43
CA THR A 336 -7.67 -27.72 -17.76
C THR A 336 -7.30 -27.14 -16.40
N ARG A 337 -7.04 -25.83 -16.32
CA ARG A 337 -6.70 -25.15 -15.05
C ARG A 337 -7.84 -25.25 -14.05
N PHE A 338 -9.08 -25.04 -14.47
CA PHE A 338 -10.24 -25.08 -13.60
C PHE A 338 -10.42 -26.41 -12.85
N ILE A 339 -10.08 -27.53 -13.48
CA ILE A 339 -10.22 -28.87 -12.89
C ILE A 339 -8.92 -29.40 -12.27
N GLU A 340 -7.82 -28.65 -12.38
CA GLU A 340 -6.53 -29.04 -11.82
C GLU A 340 -6.61 -29.00 -10.28
N THR A 341 -6.05 -30.03 -9.66
CA THR A 341 -5.95 -30.12 -8.20
C THR A 341 -4.53 -29.85 -7.74
N ASP A 342 -4.38 -29.16 -6.63
CA ASP A 342 -3.11 -29.04 -5.93
C ASP A 342 -2.67 -30.36 -5.25
N ALA A 343 -1.57 -30.30 -4.49
CA ALA A 343 -1.02 -31.45 -3.78
C ALA A 343 -1.97 -32.04 -2.73
N ASP A 344 -2.90 -31.25 -2.21
CA ASP A 344 -3.89 -31.64 -1.21
C ASP A 344 -5.23 -32.07 -1.85
N GLY A 345 -5.29 -32.09 -3.19
CA GLY A 345 -6.48 -32.49 -3.93
C GLY A 345 -7.54 -31.40 -4.04
N GLN A 346 -7.20 -30.14 -3.75
CA GLN A 346 -8.13 -29.01 -3.84
C GLN A 346 -8.12 -28.37 -5.22
N TYR A 347 -9.28 -27.93 -5.69
CA TYR A 347 -9.43 -27.22 -6.97
C TYR A 347 -9.08 -25.73 -6.83
N ALA A 348 -7.80 -25.43 -6.57
CA ALA A 348 -7.34 -24.07 -6.24
C ALA A 348 -7.74 -23.01 -7.29
N ASN A 349 -7.66 -23.33 -8.58
CA ASN A 349 -8.09 -22.37 -9.62
C ASN A 349 -9.60 -22.14 -9.64
N ALA A 350 -10.42 -23.19 -9.46
CA ALA A 350 -11.86 -23.04 -9.35
C ALA A 350 -12.25 -22.23 -8.11
N HIS A 351 -11.49 -22.39 -7.04
CA HIS A 351 -11.61 -21.65 -5.79
C HIS A 351 -11.37 -20.16 -6.01
N ASN A 352 -10.19 -19.80 -6.52
CA ASN A 352 -9.78 -18.43 -6.78
C ASN A 352 -10.70 -17.72 -7.78
N LEU A 353 -11.12 -18.44 -8.82
CA LEU A 353 -12.08 -17.90 -9.80
C LEU A 353 -13.44 -17.65 -9.16
N GLY A 354 -13.91 -18.54 -8.27
CA GLY A 354 -15.17 -18.35 -7.55
C GLY A 354 -15.11 -17.13 -6.64
N TYR A 355 -14.04 -17.01 -5.86
CA TYR A 355 -13.77 -15.89 -4.97
C TYR A 355 -13.73 -14.55 -5.72
N LEU A 356 -12.94 -14.45 -6.80
CA LEU A 356 -12.89 -13.25 -7.64
C LEU A 356 -14.25 -12.93 -8.29
N MET A 357 -14.94 -13.93 -8.86
CA MET A 357 -16.24 -13.72 -9.51
C MET A 357 -17.33 -13.28 -8.52
N GLY A 358 -17.26 -13.72 -7.26
CA GLY A 358 -18.10 -13.20 -6.18
C GLY A 358 -17.84 -11.72 -5.93
N ALA A 359 -16.57 -11.33 -5.83
CA ALA A 359 -16.19 -9.93 -5.64
C ALA A 359 -16.61 -9.03 -6.81
N VAL A 360 -16.48 -9.51 -8.05
CA VAL A 360 -16.91 -8.76 -9.24
C VAL A 360 -18.41 -8.56 -9.27
N GLU A 361 -19.20 -9.60 -8.96
CA GLU A 361 -20.65 -9.47 -8.92
C GLU A 361 -21.12 -8.56 -7.78
N ALA A 362 -20.51 -8.66 -6.60
CA ALA A 362 -20.79 -7.74 -5.49
C ALA A 362 -20.46 -6.29 -5.88
N GLY A 363 -19.30 -6.06 -6.53
CA GLY A 363 -18.93 -4.73 -7.03
C GLY A 363 -19.92 -4.14 -8.02
N VAL A 364 -20.37 -4.93 -9.02
CA VAL A 364 -21.40 -4.48 -9.98
C VAL A 364 -22.70 -4.07 -9.27
N ARG A 365 -23.14 -4.84 -8.26
CA ARG A 365 -24.34 -4.51 -7.47
C ARG A 365 -24.16 -3.25 -6.63
N THR A 366 -22.96 -3.02 -6.10
CA THR A 366 -22.65 -1.84 -5.27
C THR A 366 -22.59 -0.55 -6.08
N VAL A 367 -22.04 -0.58 -7.30
CA VAL A 367 -21.91 0.63 -8.12
C VAL A 367 -23.27 1.13 -8.61
N THR A 368 -24.18 0.22 -8.97
CA THR A 368 -25.50 0.62 -9.49
C THR A 368 -26.56 -0.47 -9.30
N ASP A 369 -27.77 -0.04 -8.94
CA ASP A 369 -28.97 -0.88 -8.94
C ASP A 369 -29.72 -0.85 -10.28
N ASP A 370 -29.29 0.00 -11.23
CA ASP A 370 -29.92 0.09 -12.54
C ASP A 370 -29.52 -1.09 -13.43
N ARG A 371 -30.53 -1.83 -13.88
CA ARG A 371 -30.36 -3.07 -14.64
C ARG A 371 -29.62 -2.87 -15.96
N VAL A 372 -29.82 -1.75 -16.64
CA VAL A 372 -29.16 -1.45 -17.92
C VAL A 372 -27.71 -1.06 -17.67
N ALA A 373 -27.45 -0.23 -16.66
CA ALA A 373 -26.09 0.11 -16.27
C ALA A 373 -25.27 -1.12 -15.81
N GLN A 374 -25.89 -2.04 -15.06
CA GLN A 374 -25.25 -3.32 -14.70
C GLN A 374 -24.95 -4.17 -15.94
N ALA A 375 -25.88 -4.21 -16.90
CA ALA A 375 -25.71 -4.93 -18.16
C ALA A 375 -24.53 -4.38 -18.97
N GLU A 376 -24.41 -3.06 -19.08
CA GLU A 376 -23.29 -2.37 -19.74
C GLU A 376 -21.96 -2.66 -19.05
N MET A 377 -21.88 -2.57 -17.72
CA MET A 377 -20.65 -2.92 -16.98
C MET A 377 -20.24 -4.37 -17.22
N VAL A 378 -21.18 -5.32 -17.14
CA VAL A 378 -20.89 -6.74 -17.39
C VAL A 378 -20.38 -6.93 -18.83
N ARG A 379 -21.02 -6.29 -19.81
CA ARG A 379 -20.58 -6.32 -21.21
C ARG A 379 -19.14 -5.82 -21.34
N ASP A 380 -18.79 -4.71 -20.70
CA ASP A 380 -17.46 -4.11 -20.80
C ASP A 380 -16.38 -4.93 -20.07
N ILE A 381 -16.70 -5.53 -18.91
CA ILE A 381 -15.79 -6.43 -18.18
C ILE A 381 -15.41 -7.62 -19.06
N PHE A 382 -16.40 -8.35 -19.58
CA PHE A 382 -16.16 -9.55 -20.37
C PHE A 382 -15.69 -9.24 -21.80
N GLY A 383 -16.06 -8.09 -22.35
CA GLY A 383 -15.47 -7.55 -23.57
C GLY A 383 -13.97 -7.26 -23.41
N GLY A 384 -13.55 -6.72 -22.26
CA GLY A 384 -12.15 -6.56 -21.90
C GLY A 384 -11.40 -7.88 -21.79
N ALA A 385 -11.97 -8.86 -21.09
CA ALA A 385 -11.40 -10.21 -20.96
C ALA A 385 -11.16 -10.85 -22.35
N LEU A 386 -12.12 -10.71 -23.27
CA LEU A 386 -12.00 -11.22 -24.64
C LEU A 386 -10.83 -10.59 -25.41
N LYS A 387 -10.67 -9.26 -25.34
CA LYS A 387 -9.57 -8.54 -26.02
C LYS A 387 -8.20 -9.06 -25.59
N ILE A 388 -8.03 -9.31 -24.30
CA ILE A 388 -6.75 -9.74 -23.71
C ILE A 388 -6.44 -11.19 -24.09
N ALA A 389 -7.45 -12.06 -24.05
CA ALA A 389 -7.29 -13.45 -24.47
C ALA A 389 -6.84 -13.59 -25.94
N GLY A 390 -7.23 -12.65 -26.81
CA GLY A 390 -6.89 -12.64 -28.24
C GLY A 390 -5.49 -12.12 -28.61
N LEU A 391 -4.65 -11.68 -27.67
CA LEU A 391 -3.33 -11.10 -27.97
C LEU A 391 -2.27 -12.16 -28.38
N PRO A 392 -1.38 -11.87 -29.37
CA PRO A 392 -0.32 -12.79 -29.79
C PRO A 392 0.74 -12.93 -28.69
N GLY A 393 0.61 -14.01 -27.92
CA GLY A 393 1.28 -14.25 -26.64
C GLY A 393 0.39 -15.14 -25.75
N GLY A 394 -0.93 -14.98 -25.85
CA GLY A 394 -1.95 -15.93 -25.39
C GLY A 394 -2.09 -17.19 -26.25
N GLY A 395 -1.04 -17.51 -27.03
CA GLY A 395 -0.91 -18.66 -27.92
C GLY A 395 -1.74 -18.59 -29.21
N PRO A 396 -1.14 -18.46 -30.41
CA PRO A 396 -1.77 -19.02 -31.59
C PRO A 396 -1.76 -20.54 -31.44
N ALA A 397 -2.94 -21.16 -31.48
CA ALA A 397 -3.08 -22.61 -31.56
C ALA A 397 -2.15 -23.15 -32.66
N ALA A 398 -1.02 -23.74 -32.26
CA ALA A 398 -0.36 -24.73 -33.06
C ALA A 398 -1.37 -25.89 -33.16
N SER A 399 -2.08 -25.94 -34.29
CA SER A 399 -3.15 -26.89 -34.64
C SER A 399 -4.46 -26.78 -33.85
N GLY A 400 -5.36 -25.90 -34.31
CA GLY A 400 -6.79 -26.22 -34.43
C GLY A 400 -7.68 -26.31 -33.17
N SER A 401 -7.19 -26.06 -31.95
CA SER A 401 -8.05 -25.95 -30.76
C SER A 401 -8.27 -24.48 -30.38
N ARG A 402 -9.53 -24.02 -30.44
CA ARG A 402 -9.97 -22.77 -29.80
C ARG A 402 -10.23 -23.06 -28.33
N THR A 403 -9.67 -22.29 -27.41
CA THR A 403 -9.85 -22.48 -25.96
C THR A 403 -11.04 -21.67 -25.44
N GLY A 404 -11.59 -21.98 -24.25
CA GLY A 404 -12.90 -21.49 -23.80
C GLY A 404 -13.11 -19.96 -23.77
N VAL A 405 -12.06 -19.16 -23.52
CA VAL A 405 -12.15 -17.68 -23.64
C VAL A 405 -12.05 -17.21 -25.09
N ASP A 406 -11.39 -17.98 -25.98
CA ASP A 406 -11.40 -17.75 -27.44
C ASP A 406 -12.77 -18.09 -28.08
N MET A 407 -13.68 -18.70 -27.31
CA MET A 407 -15.03 -19.07 -27.74
C MET A 407 -16.11 -18.11 -27.23
N LEU A 408 -15.84 -17.32 -26.18
CA LEU A 408 -16.61 -16.10 -25.94
C LEU A 408 -16.43 -15.20 -27.17
N SER A 409 -17.53 -14.65 -27.65
CA SER A 409 -17.51 -13.66 -28.72
C SER A 409 -18.40 -12.51 -28.28
N ASP A 410 -18.15 -11.31 -28.82
CA ASP A 410 -19.01 -10.15 -28.55
C ASP A 410 -20.50 -10.52 -28.72
N GLN A 411 -20.84 -11.35 -29.71
CA GLN A 411 -22.21 -11.83 -29.94
C GLN A 411 -22.79 -12.70 -28.82
N ILE A 412 -21.97 -13.51 -28.16
CA ILE A 412 -22.41 -14.36 -27.04
C ILE A 412 -22.58 -13.50 -25.78
N ILE A 413 -21.63 -12.59 -25.53
CA ILE A 413 -21.70 -11.64 -24.41
C ILE A 413 -22.96 -10.79 -24.58
N ASP A 414 -23.17 -10.20 -25.76
CA ASP A 414 -24.35 -9.40 -26.07
C ASP A 414 -25.64 -10.21 -25.88
N SER A 415 -25.70 -11.46 -26.37
CA SER A 415 -26.90 -12.29 -26.23
C SER A 415 -27.23 -12.63 -24.77
N ILE A 416 -26.23 -12.90 -23.92
CA ILE A 416 -26.46 -13.22 -22.50
C ILE A 416 -26.89 -11.97 -21.73
N VAL A 417 -26.24 -10.84 -22.02
CA VAL A 417 -26.52 -9.55 -21.40
C VAL A 417 -27.88 -8.98 -21.85
N GLU A 418 -28.26 -9.13 -23.12
CA GLU A 418 -29.59 -8.76 -23.62
C GLU A 418 -30.70 -9.59 -22.93
N GLY A 419 -30.47 -10.89 -22.70
CA GLY A 419 -31.38 -11.72 -21.90
C GLY A 419 -31.52 -11.23 -20.45
N TYR A 420 -30.50 -10.60 -19.90
CA TYR A 420 -30.62 -9.86 -18.66
C TYR A 420 -31.48 -8.61 -18.85
N GLU A 421 -31.16 -7.71 -19.77
CA GLU A 421 -31.94 -6.48 -19.97
C GLU A 421 -33.44 -6.75 -20.22
N GLU A 422 -33.78 -7.75 -21.03
CA GLU A 422 -35.13 -7.96 -21.56
C GLU A 422 -35.96 -9.06 -20.85
N ASP A 423 -35.34 -10.18 -20.43
CA ASP A 423 -36.08 -11.41 -20.04
C ASP A 423 -36.18 -11.65 -18.51
N GLY A 424 -35.66 -10.75 -17.68
CA GLY A 424 -35.81 -10.86 -16.22
C GLY A 424 -34.86 -11.85 -15.53
N ALA A 425 -33.80 -12.33 -16.21
CA ALA A 425 -32.74 -13.16 -15.63
C ALA A 425 -32.10 -12.50 -14.38
N LYS A 426 -31.48 -13.27 -13.49
CA LYS A 426 -30.73 -12.66 -12.37
C LYS A 426 -29.32 -12.31 -12.82
N LEU A 427 -28.76 -11.23 -12.28
CA LEU A 427 -27.34 -10.89 -12.49
C LEU A 427 -26.42 -12.07 -12.15
N SER A 428 -26.78 -12.83 -11.11
CA SER A 428 -26.05 -14.04 -10.72
C SER A 428 -26.09 -15.15 -11.78
N ASP A 429 -27.15 -15.28 -12.56
CA ASP A 429 -27.18 -16.27 -13.64
C ASP A 429 -26.24 -15.83 -14.79
N VAL A 430 -26.25 -14.53 -15.12
CA VAL A 430 -25.38 -13.91 -16.15
C VAL A 430 -23.90 -14.04 -15.77
N MET A 431 -23.55 -13.63 -14.55
CA MET A 431 -22.17 -13.67 -14.05
C MET A 431 -21.65 -15.11 -13.94
N TYR A 432 -22.53 -16.06 -13.61
CA TYR A 432 -22.20 -17.48 -13.67
C TYR A 432 -21.88 -17.90 -15.11
N GLU A 433 -22.76 -17.61 -16.05
CA GLU A 433 -22.61 -18.06 -17.45
C GLU A 433 -21.35 -17.49 -18.12
N LEU A 434 -21.05 -16.21 -17.88
CA LEU A 434 -19.88 -15.55 -18.45
C LEU A 434 -18.57 -15.86 -17.72
N GLY A 435 -18.62 -16.03 -16.40
CA GLY A 435 -17.44 -16.30 -15.57
C GLY A 435 -17.01 -17.77 -15.53
N TYR A 436 -17.94 -18.70 -15.82
CA TYR A 436 -17.69 -20.13 -15.74
C TYR A 436 -16.91 -20.65 -16.96
N PRO A 437 -15.81 -21.40 -16.78
CA PRO A 437 -15.01 -21.87 -17.91
C PRO A 437 -15.77 -22.82 -18.84
N THR A 438 -15.49 -22.71 -20.14
CA THR A 438 -15.98 -23.60 -21.20
C THR A 438 -14.87 -24.50 -21.74
N ASP A 439 -15.25 -25.67 -22.24
CA ASP A 439 -14.35 -26.61 -22.89
C ASP A 439 -14.07 -26.23 -24.36
N ALA A 440 -13.28 -27.05 -25.06
CA ALA A 440 -12.91 -26.80 -26.46
C ALA A 440 -14.08 -26.85 -27.46
N ASN A 441 -15.26 -27.31 -27.04
CA ASN A 441 -16.49 -27.31 -27.83
C ASN A 441 -17.37 -26.09 -27.54
N GLY A 442 -17.02 -25.28 -26.54
CA GLY A 442 -17.80 -24.15 -26.05
C GLY A 442 -18.88 -24.58 -25.06
N ASP A 443 -18.86 -25.83 -24.61
CA ASP A 443 -19.77 -26.33 -23.58
C ASP A 443 -19.20 -26.00 -22.19
N PRO A 444 -20.01 -25.66 -21.17
CA PRO A 444 -19.53 -25.48 -19.81
C PRO A 444 -18.74 -26.69 -19.31
N VAL A 445 -17.59 -26.46 -18.68
CA VAL A 445 -16.75 -27.53 -18.15
C VAL A 445 -17.54 -28.40 -17.18
N ASN A 446 -17.74 -29.67 -17.55
CA ASN A 446 -18.51 -30.62 -16.75
C ASN A 446 -17.61 -31.34 -15.74
N HIS A 447 -17.41 -30.72 -14.58
CA HIS A 447 -16.65 -31.30 -13.48
C HIS A 447 -17.28 -30.96 -12.12
N PRO A 448 -18.11 -31.85 -11.53
CA PRO A 448 -18.91 -31.54 -10.34
C PRO A 448 -18.11 -31.07 -9.11
N GLY A 449 -16.87 -31.55 -8.94
CA GLY A 449 -15.99 -31.14 -7.83
C GLY A 449 -15.58 -29.67 -7.93
N ALA A 450 -14.86 -29.31 -8.99
CA ALA A 450 -14.49 -27.93 -9.31
C ALA A 450 -15.70 -26.98 -9.38
N GLU A 451 -16.82 -27.41 -9.97
CA GLU A 451 -18.04 -26.62 -10.04
C GLU A 451 -18.61 -26.29 -8.66
N ALA A 452 -18.66 -27.26 -7.75
CA ALA A 452 -19.14 -27.06 -6.39
C ALA A 452 -18.23 -26.09 -5.62
N VAL A 453 -16.92 -26.19 -5.80
CA VAL A 453 -15.94 -25.28 -5.19
C VAL A 453 -16.13 -23.84 -5.69
N PHE A 454 -16.20 -23.66 -7.01
CA PHE A 454 -16.43 -22.34 -7.62
C PHE A 454 -17.72 -21.69 -7.09
N LYS A 455 -18.83 -22.44 -7.09
CA LYS A 455 -20.13 -21.95 -6.60
C LYS A 455 -20.10 -21.61 -5.11
N SER A 456 -19.41 -22.44 -4.32
CA SER A 456 -19.30 -22.23 -2.88
C SER A 456 -18.57 -20.92 -2.58
N GLN A 457 -17.41 -20.69 -3.19
CA GLN A 457 -16.63 -19.49 -2.91
C GLN A 457 -17.29 -18.22 -3.44
N ARG A 458 -17.85 -18.28 -4.64
CA ARG A 458 -18.64 -17.17 -5.17
C ARG A 458 -19.83 -16.84 -4.28
N GLY A 459 -20.55 -17.87 -3.81
CA GLY A 459 -21.69 -17.69 -2.90
C GLY A 459 -21.27 -17.10 -1.56
N HIS A 460 -20.12 -17.52 -1.02
CA HIS A 460 -19.61 -17.01 0.25
C HIS A 460 -19.37 -15.50 0.20
N VAL A 461 -18.60 -15.01 -0.77
CA VAL A 461 -18.33 -13.57 -0.92
C VAL A 461 -19.62 -12.76 -1.08
N LEU A 462 -20.60 -13.29 -1.81
CA LEU A 462 -21.91 -12.64 -2.03
C LEU A 462 -22.85 -12.68 -0.83
N ASP A 463 -22.64 -13.59 0.12
CA ASP A 463 -23.46 -13.68 1.33
C ASP A 463 -22.92 -12.73 2.43
N GLU A 464 -21.62 -12.43 2.41
CA GLU A 464 -20.96 -11.54 3.37
C GLU A 464 -20.98 -10.04 2.94
N ASN A 465 -21.19 -9.75 1.64
CA ASN A 465 -21.23 -8.40 1.05
C ASN A 465 -22.56 -8.14 0.33
#